data_AF-A0A2E8DW91-F1
#
_entry.id   AF-A0A2E8DW91-F1
#
_cell.length_a   1.000
_cell.length_b   1.000
_cell.length_c   1.000
_cell.angle_alpha   90.00
_cell.angle_beta   90.00
_cell.angle_gamma   90.00
#
_symmetry.space_group_name_H-M   'P 1'
#
loop_
_entity.id
_entity.type
_entity.pdbx_description
1 polymer ?
#
loop_
_entity_poly.entity_id
_entity_poly.type
_entity_poly.pdbx_seq_one_letter_code
_entity_poly.pdbx_strand_id
1 'polypeptide(L)'
;MWTRDQYFQSATDEYKNRRYEIAAKYYSAGLRIDPRSVVGYLDLGKCYEMLGRWSESVKALEKALRLSPGHPTALRRYTRVKAEQRFYENFQPELPKLLSEFCPPFRIPDASDDVFLHVPAELPVEMDELSPLVAFNTTEINSLFRYSHIDQVPVDLLLLPSSPSLALKNTDDSFLPSWAIGKYQNRQIYIRYDPQNRLMKTLFSIVLRHEWVHFVIDQLSGGKCPNWLDEGLAALISRPLMDSEKFCLMKNQEESDFAMPNKTLSALFSDIGGKIFLDYLQARLFVEWLIGEVSWYPILDFVRKMKDEVEPSAAFQETIGDDADEFYHRFQKQSIYQKLDWDNQSDE
;
A
#
# COMPACT_ATOMS: atom_id res chain seq x y z
N MET A 1 -21.66 -26.10 26.03
CA MET A 1 -21.59 -24.72 25.50
C MET A 1 -20.23 -24.18 25.86
N TRP A 2 -19.48 -23.57 24.93
CA TRP A 2 -18.15 -23.03 25.24
C TRP A 2 -18.24 -21.82 26.18
N THR A 3 -17.23 -21.61 27.01
CA THR A 3 -17.10 -20.41 27.85
C THR A 3 -16.59 -19.22 27.03
N ARG A 4 -16.72 -18.00 27.57
CA ARG A 4 -16.10 -16.80 26.97
C ARG A 4 -14.61 -17.01 26.71
N ASP A 5 -13.89 -17.55 27.69
CA ASP A 5 -12.43 -17.71 27.60
C ASP A 5 -12.03 -18.73 26.53
N GLN A 6 -12.80 -19.81 26.38
CA GLN A 6 -12.59 -20.77 25.29
C GLN A 6 -12.79 -20.09 23.93
N TYR A 7 -13.84 -19.27 23.77
CA TYR A 7 -14.04 -18.52 22.54
C TYR A 7 -12.92 -17.51 22.26
N PHE A 8 -12.48 -16.75 23.25
CA PHE A 8 -11.41 -15.76 23.07
C PHE A 8 -10.05 -16.40 22.80
N GLN A 9 -9.76 -17.54 23.43
CA GLN A 9 -8.55 -18.30 23.16
C GLN A 9 -8.53 -18.81 21.71
N SER A 10 -9.60 -19.47 21.27
CA SER A 10 -9.71 -19.92 19.87
C SER A 10 -9.66 -18.75 18.88
N ALA A 11 -10.27 -17.60 19.22
CA ALA A 11 -10.17 -16.41 18.40
C ALA A 11 -8.72 -15.90 18.28
N THR A 12 -7.98 -15.89 19.38
CA THR A 12 -6.55 -15.52 19.41
C THR A 12 -5.70 -16.46 18.57
N ASP A 13 -5.98 -17.76 18.64
CA ASP A 13 -5.23 -18.77 17.88
C ASP A 13 -5.52 -18.67 16.38
N GLU A 14 -6.78 -18.49 15.98
CA GLU A 14 -7.12 -18.23 14.58
C GLU A 14 -6.56 -16.89 14.08
N TYR A 15 -6.50 -15.87 14.93
CA TYR A 15 -5.83 -14.60 14.60
C TYR A 15 -4.34 -14.82 14.30
N LYS A 16 -3.64 -15.58 15.15
CA LYS A 16 -2.21 -15.92 14.93
C LYS A 16 -2.02 -16.74 13.65
N ASN A 17 -2.99 -17.58 13.31
CA ASN A 17 -3.04 -18.35 12.05
C ASN A 17 -3.52 -17.52 10.85
N ARG A 18 -3.66 -16.19 10.99
CA ARG A 18 -4.08 -15.25 9.94
C ARG A 18 -5.48 -15.50 9.38
N ARG A 19 -6.32 -16.23 10.10
CA ARG A 19 -7.71 -16.53 9.73
C ARG A 19 -8.65 -15.52 10.39
N TYR A 20 -8.48 -14.25 10.04
CA TYR A 20 -9.10 -13.13 10.74
C TYR A 20 -10.64 -13.15 10.70
N GLU A 21 -11.26 -13.65 9.63
CA GLU A 21 -12.72 -13.87 9.57
C GLU A 21 -13.20 -14.88 10.63
N ILE A 22 -12.46 -15.97 10.82
CA ILE A 22 -12.80 -17.00 11.82
C ILE A 22 -12.56 -16.44 13.22
N ALA A 23 -11.44 -15.73 13.42
CA ALA A 23 -11.15 -15.04 14.67
C ALA A 23 -12.26 -14.05 15.06
N ALA A 24 -12.72 -13.22 14.13
CA ALA A 24 -13.81 -12.27 14.35
C ALA A 24 -15.11 -12.97 14.76
N LYS A 25 -15.44 -14.12 14.15
CA LYS A 25 -16.59 -14.95 14.54
C LYS A 25 -16.48 -15.49 15.95
N TYR A 26 -15.31 -16.00 16.35
CA TYR A 26 -15.08 -16.48 17.71
C TYR A 26 -15.11 -15.35 18.75
N TYR A 27 -14.47 -14.21 18.50
CA TYR A 27 -14.58 -13.04 19.38
C TYR A 27 -16.02 -12.58 19.53
N SER A 28 -16.78 -12.49 18.42
CA SER A 28 -18.20 -12.14 18.44
C SER A 28 -19.04 -13.13 19.26
N ALA A 29 -18.73 -14.43 19.19
CA ALA A 29 -19.39 -15.44 20.00
C ALA A 29 -19.08 -15.29 21.50
N GLY A 30 -17.81 -15.06 21.86
CA GLY A 30 -17.42 -14.80 23.26
C GLY A 30 -18.04 -13.52 23.82
N LEU A 31 -18.14 -12.45 23.02
CA LEU A 31 -18.77 -11.18 23.40
C LEU A 31 -20.29 -11.28 23.59
N ARG A 32 -20.96 -12.30 23.02
CA ARG A 32 -22.36 -12.60 23.35
C ARG A 32 -22.52 -13.17 24.76
N ILE A 33 -21.48 -13.83 25.28
CA ILE A 33 -21.46 -14.36 26.66
C ILE A 33 -21.02 -13.26 27.64
N ASP A 34 -20.00 -12.48 27.30
CA ASP A 34 -19.52 -11.35 28.08
C ASP A 34 -19.50 -10.06 27.26
N PRO A 35 -20.63 -9.31 27.25
CA PRO A 35 -20.76 -8.08 26.50
C PRO A 35 -20.04 -6.89 27.15
N ARG A 36 -19.34 -7.09 28.29
CA ARG A 36 -18.58 -6.03 28.99
C ARG A 36 -17.07 -6.20 28.84
N SER A 37 -16.61 -7.14 28.02
CA SER A 37 -15.17 -7.34 27.78
C SER A 37 -14.58 -6.25 26.88
N VAL A 38 -13.82 -5.32 27.48
CA VAL A 38 -13.05 -4.31 26.75
C VAL A 38 -12.04 -4.98 25.80
N VAL A 39 -11.34 -6.01 26.29
CA VAL A 39 -10.34 -6.77 25.51
C VAL A 39 -10.98 -7.49 24.33
N GLY A 40 -12.14 -8.13 24.53
CA GLY A 40 -12.85 -8.80 23.43
C GLY A 40 -13.24 -7.85 22.30
N TYR A 41 -13.73 -6.64 22.64
CA TYR A 41 -14.06 -5.63 21.62
C TYR A 41 -12.81 -5.03 20.95
N LEU A 42 -11.71 -4.86 21.70
CA LEU A 42 -10.42 -4.45 21.15
C LEU A 42 -9.90 -5.43 20.11
N ASP A 43 -9.87 -6.72 20.45
CA ASP A 43 -9.34 -7.76 19.56
C ASP A 43 -10.29 -8.08 18.41
N LEU A 44 -11.61 -7.92 18.59
CA LEU A 44 -12.56 -7.93 17.48
C LEU A 44 -12.30 -6.77 16.52
N GLY A 45 -12.10 -5.55 17.05
CA GLY A 45 -11.70 -4.38 16.27
C GLY A 45 -10.43 -4.66 15.47
N LYS A 46 -9.44 -5.26 16.12
CA LYS A 46 -8.19 -5.72 15.49
C LYS A 46 -8.42 -6.70 14.35
N CYS A 47 -9.30 -7.69 14.51
CA CYS A 47 -9.63 -8.61 13.41
C CYS A 47 -10.22 -7.85 12.21
N TYR A 48 -11.11 -6.90 12.44
CA TYR A 48 -11.69 -6.09 11.38
C TYR A 48 -10.68 -5.15 10.71
N GLU A 49 -9.69 -4.63 11.46
CA GLU A 49 -8.56 -3.90 10.88
C GLU A 49 -7.80 -4.78 9.88
N MET A 50 -7.47 -6.02 10.25
CA MET A 50 -6.77 -6.97 9.37
C MET A 50 -7.59 -7.37 8.13
N LEU A 51 -8.91 -7.23 8.20
CA LEU A 51 -9.84 -7.53 7.11
C LEU A 51 -10.14 -6.29 6.24
N GLY A 52 -9.57 -5.11 6.55
CA GLY A 52 -9.92 -3.85 5.90
C GLY A 52 -11.39 -3.44 6.12
N ARG A 53 -12.04 -3.98 7.16
CA ARG A 53 -13.42 -3.71 7.56
C ARG A 53 -13.46 -2.56 8.56
N TRP A 54 -13.03 -1.38 8.11
CA TRP A 54 -12.80 -0.23 8.98
C TRP A 54 -14.06 0.23 9.72
N SER A 55 -15.21 0.25 9.04
CA SER A 55 -16.49 0.58 9.66
C SER A 55 -16.85 -0.35 10.83
N GLU A 56 -16.68 -1.67 10.68
CA GLU A 56 -16.90 -2.62 11.78
C GLU A 56 -15.84 -2.47 12.87
N SER A 57 -14.59 -2.22 12.50
CA SER A 57 -13.51 -1.96 13.47
C SER A 57 -13.81 -0.75 14.34
N VAL A 58 -14.19 0.40 13.74
CA VAL A 58 -14.61 1.61 14.45
C VAL A 58 -15.72 1.27 15.45
N LYS A 59 -16.77 0.56 15.03
CA LYS A 59 -17.89 0.19 15.92
C LYS A 59 -17.44 -0.65 17.12
N ALA A 60 -16.54 -1.62 16.91
CA ALA A 60 -15.99 -2.45 17.97
C ALA A 60 -15.14 -1.61 18.94
N LEU A 61 -14.25 -0.77 18.42
CA LEU A 61 -13.40 0.12 19.21
C LEU A 61 -14.21 1.15 20.00
N GLU A 62 -15.29 1.69 19.44
CA GLU A 62 -16.23 2.55 20.18
C GLU A 62 -16.93 1.81 21.32
N LYS A 63 -17.26 0.51 21.16
CA LYS A 63 -17.79 -0.28 22.27
C LYS A 63 -16.73 -0.43 23.37
N ALA A 64 -15.48 -0.72 23.02
CA ALA A 64 -14.37 -0.77 23.98
C ALA A 64 -14.19 0.57 24.72
N LEU A 65 -14.22 1.70 24.01
CA LEU A 65 -14.10 3.04 24.59
C LEU A 65 -15.32 3.45 25.43
N ARG A 66 -16.54 3.03 25.06
CA ARG A 66 -17.71 3.26 25.93
C ARG A 66 -17.60 2.51 27.26
N LEU A 67 -17.01 1.31 27.25
CA LEU A 67 -16.78 0.51 28.46
C LEU A 67 -15.58 1.03 29.28
N SER A 68 -14.56 1.58 28.62
CA SER A 68 -13.39 2.18 29.25
C SER A 68 -12.93 3.42 28.47
N PRO A 69 -13.49 4.62 28.78
CA PRO A 69 -13.27 5.86 28.02
C PRO A 69 -11.81 6.32 27.88
N GLY A 70 -10.94 5.89 28.80
CA GLY A 70 -9.52 6.24 28.80
C GLY A 70 -8.58 5.11 28.35
N HIS A 71 -9.10 4.01 27.78
CA HIS A 71 -8.25 2.85 27.46
C HIS A 71 -7.21 3.20 26.37
N PRO A 72 -5.90 3.28 26.68
CA PRO A 72 -4.92 3.88 25.77
C PRO A 72 -4.82 3.17 24.42
N THR A 73 -4.82 1.84 24.42
CA THR A 73 -4.76 1.04 23.19
C THR A 73 -6.02 1.18 22.33
N ALA A 74 -7.19 1.36 22.96
CA ALA A 74 -8.45 1.48 22.24
C ALA A 74 -8.54 2.85 21.57
N LEU A 75 -8.15 3.90 22.30
CA LEU A 75 -8.12 5.26 21.78
C LEU A 75 -7.12 5.38 20.62
N ARG A 76 -5.89 4.87 20.80
CA ARG A 76 -4.86 4.88 19.74
C ARG A 76 -5.34 4.17 18.48
N ARG A 77 -5.94 2.98 18.61
CA ARG A 77 -6.48 2.23 17.45
C ARG A 77 -7.67 2.96 16.82
N TYR A 78 -8.61 3.46 17.62
CA TYR A 78 -9.78 4.18 17.13
C TYR A 78 -9.40 5.40 16.30
N THR A 79 -8.52 6.24 16.84
CA THR A 79 -8.03 7.44 16.13
C THR A 79 -7.39 7.07 14.81
N ARG A 80 -6.50 6.08 14.81
CA ARG A 80 -5.84 5.57 13.60
C ARG A 80 -6.83 5.07 12.56
N VAL A 81 -7.71 4.15 12.94
CA VAL A 81 -8.70 3.53 12.04
C VAL A 81 -9.66 4.57 11.48
N LYS A 82 -10.09 5.54 12.27
CA LYS A 82 -11.00 6.60 11.82
C LYS A 82 -10.32 7.55 10.83
N ALA A 83 -9.04 7.88 11.06
CA ALA A 83 -8.25 8.66 10.11
C ALA A 83 -8.08 7.91 8.79
N GLU A 84 -7.69 6.63 8.85
CA GLU A 84 -7.53 5.78 7.66
C GLU A 84 -8.87 5.62 6.90
N GLN A 85 -9.98 5.37 7.60
CA GLN A 85 -11.30 5.30 6.97
C GLN A 85 -11.65 6.61 6.24
N ARG A 86 -11.47 7.77 6.88
CA ARG A 86 -11.76 9.07 6.28
C ARG A 86 -10.89 9.32 5.05
N PHE A 87 -9.61 8.97 5.11
CA PHE A 87 -8.70 9.09 3.99
C PHE A 87 -9.19 8.26 2.79
N TYR A 88 -9.49 6.98 3.01
CA TYR A 88 -9.93 6.10 1.94
C TYR A 88 -11.27 6.52 1.33
N GLU A 89 -12.15 7.15 2.11
CA GLU A 89 -13.41 7.70 1.61
C GLU A 89 -13.21 8.95 0.71
N ASN A 90 -12.09 9.67 0.85
CA ASN A 90 -11.81 10.92 0.11
C ASN A 90 -10.59 10.85 -0.83
N PHE A 91 -10.03 9.65 -1.05
CA PHE A 91 -8.78 9.45 -1.79
C PHE A 91 -8.77 10.07 -3.20
N GLN A 92 -9.79 9.78 -4.01
CA GLN A 92 -9.81 10.18 -5.43
C GLN A 92 -9.80 11.72 -5.61
N PRO A 93 -10.63 12.51 -4.91
CA PRO A 93 -10.55 13.98 -4.95
C PRO A 93 -9.21 14.57 -4.48
N GLU A 94 -8.54 13.95 -3.50
CA GLU A 94 -7.30 14.47 -2.90
C GLU A 94 -6.05 14.13 -3.72
N LEU A 95 -6.13 13.09 -4.55
CA LEU A 95 -5.01 12.53 -5.29
C LEU A 95 -4.32 13.51 -6.26
N PRO A 96 -5.02 14.33 -7.08
CA PRO A 96 -4.33 15.29 -7.94
C PRO A 96 -3.52 16.33 -7.16
N LYS A 97 -4.04 16.79 -6.01
CA LYS A 97 -3.34 17.71 -5.12
C LYS A 97 -2.08 17.04 -4.57
N LEU A 98 -2.21 15.80 -4.07
CA LEU A 98 -1.09 15.02 -3.55
C LEU A 98 0.04 14.88 -4.57
N LEU A 99 -0.28 14.49 -5.81
CA LEU A 99 0.74 14.31 -6.83
C LEU A 99 1.40 15.62 -7.25
N SER A 100 0.69 16.75 -7.21
CA SER A 100 1.24 18.05 -7.60
C SER A 100 2.37 18.57 -6.69
N GLU A 101 2.52 18.00 -5.48
CA GLU A 101 3.59 18.37 -4.55
C GLU A 101 4.97 17.90 -5.04
N PHE A 102 5.05 16.79 -5.78
CA PHE A 102 6.31 16.15 -6.18
C PHE A 102 6.41 15.93 -7.69
N CYS A 103 5.29 15.89 -8.39
CA CYS A 103 5.20 15.62 -9.82
C CYS A 103 4.53 16.78 -10.56
N PRO A 104 4.91 17.03 -11.84
CA PRO A 104 4.24 18.04 -12.65
C PRO A 104 2.76 17.70 -12.85
N PRO A 105 1.88 18.72 -12.98
CA PRO A 105 0.47 18.48 -13.25
C PRO A 105 0.30 17.71 -14.57
N PHE A 106 -0.44 16.61 -14.51
CA PHE A 106 -0.77 15.78 -15.67
C PHE A 106 -2.10 16.22 -16.28
N ARG A 107 -2.30 15.87 -17.54
CA ARG A 107 -3.61 15.89 -18.19
C ARG A 107 -4.11 14.46 -18.24
N ILE A 108 -5.41 14.25 -18.10
CA ILE A 108 -6.07 12.99 -18.44
C ILE A 108 -6.30 13.03 -19.96
N PRO A 109 -5.48 12.38 -20.81
CA PRO A 109 -5.92 12.07 -22.16
C PRO A 109 -7.10 11.08 -22.13
N ASP A 110 -7.85 11.03 -23.23
CA ASP A 110 -8.96 10.09 -23.38
C ASP A 110 -8.51 8.64 -23.11
N ALA A 111 -9.38 7.84 -22.50
CA ALA A 111 -9.09 6.50 -21.99
C ALA A 111 -8.32 5.61 -23.01
N SER A 112 -7.29 4.92 -22.54
CA SER A 112 -6.42 4.04 -23.35
C SER A 112 -7.05 2.65 -23.56
N ASP A 113 -7.00 2.16 -24.80
CA ASP A 113 -7.44 0.81 -25.23
C ASP A 113 -6.44 -0.31 -24.85
N ASP A 114 -5.38 -0.02 -24.09
CA ASP A 114 -4.23 -0.93 -23.92
C ASP A 114 -4.32 -1.86 -22.69
N VAL A 115 -5.46 -1.91 -22.01
CA VAL A 115 -5.64 -2.69 -20.77
C VAL A 115 -6.80 -3.66 -20.91
N PHE A 116 -6.52 -4.96 -20.76
CA PHE A 116 -7.54 -5.98 -20.66
C PHE A 116 -7.81 -6.33 -19.20
N LEU A 117 -8.97 -5.93 -18.71
CA LEU A 117 -9.46 -6.32 -17.39
C LEU A 117 -10.20 -7.66 -17.49
N HIS A 118 -9.72 -8.67 -16.75
CA HIS A 118 -10.33 -9.98 -16.61
C HIS A 118 -10.97 -10.13 -15.23
N VAL A 119 -12.29 -10.26 -15.20
CA VAL A 119 -13.07 -10.52 -13.99
C VAL A 119 -13.63 -11.94 -14.05
N PRO A 120 -13.23 -12.84 -13.13
CA PRO A 120 -13.79 -14.18 -13.05
C PRO A 120 -15.31 -14.14 -12.84
N ALA A 121 -16.06 -15.04 -13.48
CA ALA A 121 -17.52 -15.08 -13.41
C ALA A 121 -18.05 -15.31 -11.98
N GLU A 122 -17.23 -15.87 -11.10
CA GLU A 122 -17.54 -16.14 -9.70
C GLU A 122 -17.38 -14.91 -8.80
N LEU A 123 -16.71 -13.85 -9.26
CA LEU A 123 -16.61 -12.58 -8.55
C LEU A 123 -17.86 -11.74 -8.85
N PRO A 124 -18.69 -11.39 -7.85
CA PRO A 124 -19.88 -10.56 -8.06
C PRO A 124 -19.49 -9.08 -8.25
N VAL A 125 -18.79 -8.79 -9.33
CA VAL A 125 -18.30 -7.47 -9.72
C VAL A 125 -18.62 -7.25 -11.19
N GLU A 126 -19.29 -6.15 -11.49
CA GLU A 126 -19.59 -5.78 -12.88
C GLU A 126 -18.39 -5.06 -13.50
N MET A 127 -18.07 -5.39 -14.76
CA MET A 127 -16.96 -4.77 -15.49
C MET A 127 -17.06 -3.24 -15.54
N ASP A 128 -18.26 -2.71 -15.78
CA ASP A 128 -18.51 -1.27 -15.88
C ASP A 128 -18.24 -0.52 -14.56
N GLU A 129 -18.17 -1.22 -13.43
CA GLU A 129 -17.83 -0.61 -12.14
C GLU A 129 -16.34 -0.30 -12.02
N LEU A 130 -15.48 -1.12 -12.62
CA LEU A 130 -14.02 -1.01 -12.49
C LEU A 130 -13.35 -0.38 -13.70
N SER A 131 -13.91 -0.53 -14.90
CA SER A 131 -13.34 0.02 -16.14
C SER A 131 -12.97 1.51 -16.04
N PRO A 132 -13.82 2.42 -15.49
CA PRO A 132 -13.46 3.82 -15.34
C PRO A 132 -12.31 4.04 -14.35
N LEU A 133 -12.23 3.23 -13.29
CA LEU A 133 -11.13 3.30 -12.33
C LEU A 133 -9.82 2.83 -12.97
N VAL A 134 -9.87 1.76 -13.76
CA VAL A 134 -8.71 1.27 -14.51
C VAL A 134 -8.22 2.35 -15.46
N ALA A 135 -9.10 2.86 -16.33
CA ALA A 135 -8.77 3.90 -17.30
C ALA A 135 -8.22 5.16 -16.64
N PHE A 136 -8.82 5.62 -15.54
CA PHE A 136 -8.31 6.76 -14.79
C PHE A 136 -6.89 6.49 -14.27
N ASN A 137 -6.69 5.43 -13.49
CA ASN A 137 -5.38 5.17 -12.88
C ASN A 137 -4.27 4.92 -13.89
N THR A 138 -4.55 4.22 -15.00
CA THR A 138 -3.56 3.90 -16.03
C THR A 138 -3.15 5.16 -16.80
N THR A 139 -4.11 5.99 -17.20
CA THR A 139 -3.87 7.26 -17.89
C THR A 139 -3.02 8.21 -17.04
N GLU A 140 -3.32 8.33 -15.76
CA GLU A 140 -2.60 9.19 -14.82
C GLU A 140 -1.13 8.79 -14.71
N ILE A 141 -0.85 7.51 -14.50
CA ILE A 141 0.52 7.01 -14.31
C ILE A 141 1.29 7.07 -15.62
N ASN A 142 0.68 6.69 -16.74
CA ASN A 142 1.31 6.82 -18.05
C ASN A 142 1.71 8.28 -18.32
N SER A 143 0.86 9.23 -17.95
CA SER A 143 1.15 10.66 -18.08
C SER A 143 2.31 11.11 -17.20
N LEU A 144 2.36 10.67 -15.93
CA LEU A 144 3.46 10.95 -15.00
C LEU A 144 4.83 10.52 -15.55
N PHE A 145 4.87 9.32 -16.11
CA PHE A 145 6.10 8.72 -16.66
C PHE A 145 6.37 9.10 -18.13
N ARG A 146 5.48 9.89 -18.76
CA ARG A 146 5.48 10.16 -20.21
C ARG A 146 5.62 8.86 -21.02
N TYR A 147 4.90 7.82 -20.59
CA TYR A 147 4.92 6.51 -21.20
C TYR A 147 3.90 6.49 -22.33
N SER A 148 4.39 6.41 -23.58
CA SER A 148 3.58 6.47 -24.80
C SER A 148 3.57 5.14 -25.56
N HIS A 149 3.28 4.03 -24.86
CA HIS A 149 3.09 2.68 -25.43
C HIS A 149 4.38 2.03 -25.98
N ILE A 150 5.46 2.00 -25.17
CA ILE A 150 6.68 1.26 -25.56
C ILE A 150 6.33 -0.24 -25.51
N ASP A 151 5.95 -0.74 -26.70
CA ASP A 151 5.52 -2.09 -27.10
C ASP A 151 4.00 -2.34 -27.00
N GLN A 152 3.34 -2.36 -28.17
CA GLN A 152 1.88 -2.47 -28.41
C GLN A 152 1.23 -3.82 -28.00
N VAL A 153 1.63 -4.38 -26.85
CA VAL A 153 0.99 -5.57 -26.29
C VAL A 153 0.17 -5.13 -25.08
N PRO A 154 -1.14 -5.41 -25.07
CA PRO A 154 -2.01 -5.06 -23.95
C PRO A 154 -1.55 -5.68 -22.63
N VAL A 155 -1.82 -4.99 -21.54
CA VAL A 155 -1.55 -5.47 -20.17
C VAL A 155 -2.78 -6.22 -19.66
N ASP A 156 -2.57 -7.43 -19.14
CA ASP A 156 -3.62 -8.21 -18.49
C ASP A 156 -3.75 -7.80 -17.03
N LEU A 157 -4.93 -7.32 -16.64
CA LEU A 157 -5.31 -7.05 -15.26
C LEU A 157 -6.25 -8.17 -14.78
N LEU A 158 -5.77 -9.02 -13.88
CA LEU A 158 -6.48 -10.20 -13.39
C LEU A 158 -6.98 -9.98 -11.97
N LEU A 159 -8.30 -10.08 -11.77
CA LEU A 159 -8.87 -10.04 -10.42
C LEU A 159 -8.90 -11.43 -9.78
N LEU A 160 -8.46 -11.50 -8.53
CA LEU A 160 -8.50 -12.70 -7.70
C LEU A 160 -9.39 -12.47 -6.47
N PRO A 161 -10.04 -13.49 -5.93
CA PRO A 161 -10.79 -13.35 -4.68
C PRO A 161 -9.87 -13.02 -3.49
N SER A 162 -10.40 -12.22 -2.56
CA SER A 162 -9.69 -11.78 -1.34
C SER A 162 -9.32 -12.89 -0.35
N SER A 163 -9.98 -14.05 -0.43
CA SER A 163 -9.74 -15.19 0.47
C SER A 163 -9.10 -16.38 -0.26
N PRO A 164 -7.98 -16.94 0.22
CA PRO A 164 -7.39 -18.16 -0.33
C PRO A 164 -8.33 -19.37 -0.28
N SER A 165 -9.28 -19.42 0.65
CA SER A 165 -10.27 -20.51 0.71
C SER A 165 -11.39 -20.39 -0.35
N LEU A 166 -11.47 -19.25 -1.04
CA LEU A 166 -12.25 -19.06 -2.25
C LEU A 166 -11.37 -19.22 -3.51
N ALA A 167 -10.15 -19.76 -3.38
CA ALA A 167 -9.27 -20.06 -4.50
C ALA A 167 -10.08 -20.68 -5.63
N LEU A 168 -10.11 -19.97 -6.76
CA LEU A 168 -10.86 -20.41 -7.92
C LEU A 168 -10.26 -21.76 -8.32
N LYS A 169 -11.12 -22.77 -8.47
CA LYS A 169 -10.72 -24.01 -9.12
C LYS A 169 -10.22 -23.59 -10.51
N ASN A 170 -8.90 -23.65 -10.73
CA ASN A 170 -8.16 -23.29 -11.96
C ASN A 170 -7.37 -21.96 -11.95
N THR A 171 -7.29 -21.22 -10.85
CA THR A 171 -6.22 -20.21 -10.71
C THR A 171 -5.06 -20.84 -9.96
N ASP A 172 -3.91 -20.90 -10.59
CA ASP A 172 -2.68 -21.32 -9.93
C ASP A 172 -2.29 -20.23 -8.92
N ASP A 173 -2.77 -20.36 -7.67
CA ASP A 173 -2.52 -19.40 -6.57
C ASP A 173 -1.02 -19.38 -6.18
N SER A 174 -0.18 -20.16 -6.86
CA SER A 174 1.28 -20.15 -6.75
C SER A 174 1.93 -18.84 -7.22
N PHE A 175 1.24 -18.04 -8.04
CA PHE A 175 1.78 -16.79 -8.58
C PHE A 175 1.64 -15.58 -7.64
N LEU A 176 0.61 -15.55 -6.78
CA LEU A 176 0.37 -14.48 -5.81
C LEU A 176 0.30 -15.05 -4.39
N PRO A 177 1.33 -14.85 -3.54
CA PRO A 177 1.31 -15.33 -2.16
C PRO A 177 0.03 -14.92 -1.42
N SER A 178 -0.46 -15.77 -0.51
CA SER A 178 -1.73 -15.53 0.20
C SER A 178 -1.76 -14.24 1.04
N TRP A 179 -0.60 -13.66 1.34
CA TRP A 179 -0.45 -12.38 2.03
C TRP A 179 -0.39 -11.18 1.10
N ALA A 180 -0.13 -11.37 -0.19
CA ALA A 180 0.00 -10.30 -1.17
C ALA A 180 -1.38 -9.92 -1.74
N ILE A 181 -1.63 -8.62 -1.85
CA ILE A 181 -2.88 -8.07 -2.37
C ILE A 181 -2.78 -7.70 -3.86
N GLY A 182 -1.57 -7.41 -4.31
CA GLY A 182 -1.22 -7.02 -5.66
C GLY A 182 0.10 -7.68 -6.05
N LYS A 183 0.28 -7.90 -7.35
CA LYS A 183 1.59 -8.23 -7.92
C LYS A 183 1.62 -7.93 -9.41
N TYR A 184 2.64 -7.21 -9.83
CA TYR A 184 3.09 -7.14 -11.20
C TYR A 184 4.07 -8.27 -11.51
N GLN A 185 3.86 -8.97 -12.63
CA GLN A 185 4.83 -9.90 -13.20
C GLN A 185 4.59 -10.04 -14.71
N ASN A 186 5.62 -9.80 -15.53
CA ASN A 186 5.61 -10.08 -16.97
C ASN A 186 4.37 -9.53 -17.71
N ARG A 187 4.07 -8.22 -17.57
CA ARG A 187 2.87 -7.57 -18.16
C ARG A 187 1.53 -8.12 -17.66
N GLN A 188 1.52 -8.81 -16.53
CA GLN A 188 0.32 -9.24 -15.84
C GLN A 188 0.27 -8.57 -14.47
N ILE A 189 -0.87 -7.96 -14.16
CA ILE A 189 -1.13 -7.38 -12.86
C ILE A 189 -2.22 -8.21 -12.20
N TYR A 190 -1.90 -8.81 -11.06
CA TYR A 190 -2.84 -9.56 -10.25
C TYR A 190 -3.30 -8.67 -9.10
N ILE A 191 -4.61 -8.56 -8.88
CA ILE A 191 -5.16 -7.82 -7.74
C ILE A 191 -6.21 -8.67 -7.03
N ARG A 192 -6.03 -8.87 -5.72
CA ARG A 192 -7.07 -9.44 -4.86
C ARG A 192 -8.15 -8.39 -4.62
N TYR A 193 -9.38 -8.75 -4.94
CA TYR A 193 -10.56 -7.90 -4.83
C TYR A 193 -11.61 -8.55 -3.93
N ASP A 194 -12.14 -7.79 -2.97
CA ASP A 194 -13.29 -8.21 -2.16
C ASP A 194 -14.52 -7.34 -2.50
N PRO A 195 -15.52 -7.90 -3.21
CA PRO A 195 -16.73 -7.15 -3.56
C PRO A 195 -17.57 -6.75 -2.33
N GLN A 196 -17.37 -7.40 -1.19
CA GLN A 196 -18.12 -7.10 0.04
C GLN A 196 -17.45 -6.00 0.87
N ASN A 197 -16.23 -5.58 0.52
CA ASN A 197 -15.52 -4.53 1.24
C ASN A 197 -15.86 -3.15 0.66
N ARG A 198 -16.49 -2.30 1.48
CA ARG A 198 -16.98 -0.98 1.07
C ARG A 198 -15.88 0.00 0.63
N LEU A 199 -14.63 -0.19 1.05
CA LEU A 199 -13.49 0.64 0.64
C LEU A 199 -12.72 0.05 -0.55
N MET A 200 -13.24 -1.01 -1.17
CA MET A 200 -12.50 -1.76 -2.18
C MET A 200 -12.17 -0.93 -3.43
N LYS A 201 -12.98 0.06 -3.83
CA LYS A 201 -12.63 0.94 -4.97
C LYS A 201 -11.35 1.72 -4.74
N THR A 202 -11.20 2.26 -3.53
CA THR A 202 -10.01 3.00 -3.14
C THR A 202 -8.82 2.07 -3.01
N LEU A 203 -9.00 0.92 -2.35
CA LEU A 203 -7.92 -0.06 -2.20
C LEU A 203 -7.47 -0.61 -3.56
N PHE A 204 -8.41 -0.97 -4.42
CA PHE A 204 -8.16 -1.36 -5.80
C PHE A 204 -7.39 -0.28 -6.56
N SER A 205 -7.81 0.99 -6.45
CA SER A 205 -7.07 2.10 -7.08
C SER A 205 -5.64 2.19 -6.55
N ILE A 206 -5.43 2.15 -5.24
CA ILE A 206 -4.10 2.22 -4.63
C ILE A 206 -3.22 1.06 -5.10
N VAL A 207 -3.73 -0.18 -5.06
CA VAL A 207 -3.01 -1.37 -5.50
C VAL A 207 -2.71 -1.30 -6.99
N LEU A 208 -3.71 -1.00 -7.81
CA LEU A 208 -3.53 -0.86 -9.26
C LEU A 208 -2.46 0.17 -9.57
N ARG A 209 -2.47 1.32 -8.89
CA ARG A 209 -1.44 2.34 -9.10
C ARG A 209 -0.06 1.83 -8.75
N HIS A 210 0.09 1.16 -7.62
CA HIS A 210 1.35 0.58 -7.18
C HIS A 210 1.90 -0.42 -8.22
N GLU A 211 1.09 -1.40 -8.62
CA GLU A 211 1.53 -2.42 -9.59
C GLU A 211 1.72 -1.86 -11.00
N TRP A 212 0.95 -0.84 -11.38
CA TRP A 212 1.10 -0.18 -12.67
C TRP A 212 2.38 0.66 -12.74
N VAL A 213 2.83 1.24 -11.62
CA VAL A 213 4.15 1.89 -11.55
C VAL A 213 5.26 0.88 -11.80
N HIS A 214 5.22 -0.30 -11.16
CA HIS A 214 6.17 -1.38 -11.44
C HIS A 214 6.19 -1.76 -12.92
N PHE A 215 5.00 -1.92 -13.53
CA PHE A 215 4.89 -2.17 -14.97
C PHE A 215 5.59 -1.09 -15.79
N VAL A 216 5.26 0.18 -15.58
CA VAL A 216 5.84 1.27 -16.38
C VAL A 216 7.35 1.38 -16.17
N ILE A 217 7.84 1.24 -14.94
CA ILE A 217 9.27 1.25 -14.62
C ILE A 217 9.98 0.07 -15.30
N ASP A 218 9.41 -1.11 -15.27
CA ASP A 218 9.94 -2.30 -15.95
C ASP A 218 10.07 -2.07 -17.46
N GLN A 219 9.04 -1.47 -18.10
CA GLN A 219 9.08 -1.14 -19.53
C GLN A 219 10.12 -0.05 -19.87
N LEU A 220 10.25 0.96 -19.02
CA LEU A 220 11.19 2.06 -19.23
C LEU A 220 12.65 1.66 -18.98
N SER A 221 12.89 0.83 -17.96
CA SER A 221 14.23 0.41 -17.53
C SER A 221 14.69 -0.92 -18.11
N GLY A 222 13.80 -1.66 -18.79
CA GLY A 222 14.09 -3.03 -19.24
C GLY A 222 14.36 -4.00 -18.08
N GLY A 223 13.64 -3.83 -16.96
CA GLY A 223 13.78 -4.64 -15.75
C GLY A 223 15.05 -4.40 -14.94
N LYS A 224 15.78 -3.31 -15.21
CA LYS A 224 17.08 -2.98 -14.60
C LYS A 224 17.00 -1.89 -13.53
N CYS A 225 15.80 -1.38 -13.23
CA CYS A 225 15.62 -0.37 -12.18
C CYS A 225 16.04 -0.93 -10.80
N PRO A 226 16.78 -0.18 -9.98
CA PRO A 226 17.05 -0.57 -8.60
C PRO A 226 15.76 -0.73 -7.79
N ASN A 227 15.67 -1.81 -7.00
CA ASN A 227 14.47 -2.15 -6.22
C ASN A 227 14.01 -1.02 -5.30
N TRP A 228 14.93 -0.30 -4.65
CA TRP A 228 14.59 0.80 -3.75
C TRP A 228 13.87 1.94 -4.48
N LEU A 229 14.23 2.20 -5.74
CA LEU A 229 13.63 3.25 -6.55
C LEU A 229 12.27 2.81 -7.07
N ASP A 230 12.19 1.56 -7.55
CA ASP A 230 10.96 0.96 -8.06
C ASP A 230 9.88 0.91 -6.97
N GLU A 231 10.20 0.27 -5.83
CA GLU A 231 9.30 0.18 -4.67
C GLU A 231 8.99 1.56 -4.06
N GLY A 232 9.98 2.45 -3.97
CA GLY A 232 9.80 3.78 -3.42
C GLY A 232 8.88 4.65 -4.27
N LEU A 233 9.03 4.62 -5.60
CA LEU A 233 8.13 5.31 -6.53
C LEU A 233 6.73 4.69 -6.52
N ALA A 234 6.62 3.36 -6.55
CA ALA A 234 5.34 2.66 -6.49
C ALA A 234 4.59 2.97 -5.18
N ALA A 235 5.32 3.03 -4.06
CA ALA A 235 4.76 3.43 -2.77
C ALA A 235 4.31 4.91 -2.78
N LEU A 236 5.17 5.81 -3.26
CA LEU A 236 4.92 7.26 -3.28
C LEU A 236 3.71 7.64 -4.14
N ILE A 237 3.65 7.13 -5.38
CA ILE A 237 2.64 7.49 -6.39
C ILE A 237 1.28 6.85 -6.10
N SER A 238 1.25 5.74 -5.35
CA SER A 238 0.02 5.03 -5.04
C SER A 238 -0.87 5.78 -4.04
N ARG A 239 -0.29 6.43 -3.02
CA ARG A 239 -1.00 7.16 -1.93
C ARG A 239 -0.03 7.96 -1.04
N PRO A 240 -0.49 8.84 -0.13
CA PRO A 240 0.37 9.48 0.87
C PRO A 240 0.75 8.52 2.00
N LEU A 241 1.79 8.91 2.73
CA LEU A 241 2.21 8.27 3.95
C LEU A 241 1.19 8.52 5.07
N MET A 242 0.69 7.45 5.68
CA MET A 242 -0.29 7.53 6.76
C MET A 242 0.38 7.95 8.07
N ASP A 243 -0.37 8.60 8.98
CA ASP A 243 0.15 8.98 10.30
C ASP A 243 0.66 7.77 11.11
N SER A 244 0.05 6.61 10.91
CA SER A 244 0.49 5.35 11.51
C SER A 244 1.86 4.89 11.01
N GLU A 245 2.17 5.19 9.75
CA GLU A 245 3.45 4.88 9.10
C GLU A 245 4.52 5.90 9.48
N LYS A 246 4.16 7.19 9.54
CA LYS A 246 5.01 8.24 10.11
C LYS A 246 5.43 7.89 11.54
N PHE A 247 4.46 7.51 12.37
CA PHE A 247 4.74 7.06 13.74
C PHE A 247 5.66 5.82 13.78
N CYS A 248 5.47 4.87 12.85
CA CYS A 248 6.34 3.69 12.75
C CYS A 248 7.78 4.09 12.42
N LEU A 249 7.98 4.98 11.45
CA LEU A 249 9.30 5.49 11.09
C LEU A 249 9.98 6.20 12.27
N MET A 250 9.26 7.05 13.00
CA MET A 250 9.80 7.74 14.18
C MET A 250 10.23 6.78 15.28
N LYS A 251 9.38 5.79 15.58
CA LYS A 251 9.65 4.85 16.66
C LYS A 251 10.92 4.04 16.41
N ASN A 252 11.25 3.77 15.15
CA ASN A 252 12.40 2.96 14.76
C ASN A 252 13.56 3.82 14.21
N GLN A 253 13.65 5.09 14.59
CA GLN A 253 14.71 6.00 14.13
C GLN A 253 16.13 5.55 14.49
N GLU A 254 16.29 4.77 15.57
CA GLU A 254 17.60 4.32 16.08
C GLU A 254 18.06 2.97 15.51
N GLU A 255 17.20 2.21 14.83
CA GLU A 255 17.57 0.95 14.14
C GLU A 255 18.31 1.21 12.81
N SER A 256 18.92 2.39 12.67
CA SER A 256 19.38 3.02 11.43
C SER A 256 20.70 2.46 10.90
N ASP A 257 20.71 1.19 10.51
CA ASP A 257 21.42 0.78 9.30
C ASP A 257 20.33 0.59 8.23
N PHE A 258 19.99 1.68 7.55
CA PHE A 258 19.13 1.64 6.38
C PHE A 258 19.86 0.77 5.35
N ALA A 259 19.38 -0.46 5.18
CA ALA A 259 19.84 -1.34 4.13
C ALA A 259 18.91 -1.11 2.94
N MET A 260 19.45 -0.63 1.82
CA MET A 260 18.69 -0.50 0.58
C MET A 260 17.93 -1.81 0.31
N PRO A 261 16.59 -1.80 0.22
CA PRO A 261 15.83 -3.04 0.14
C PRO A 261 16.16 -3.80 -1.15
N ASN A 262 16.76 -4.98 -1.00
CA ASN A 262 17.07 -5.90 -2.11
C ASN A 262 15.90 -6.86 -2.43
N LYS A 263 14.65 -6.52 -2.09
CA LYS A 263 13.49 -7.40 -2.31
C LYS A 263 12.27 -6.63 -2.79
N THR A 264 11.52 -7.27 -3.67
CA THR A 264 10.16 -6.90 -4.07
C THR A 264 9.25 -6.89 -2.83
N LEU A 265 8.62 -5.76 -2.54
CA LEU A 265 7.88 -5.46 -1.31
C LEU A 265 6.39 -5.26 -1.62
N SER A 266 5.76 -6.29 -2.19
CA SER A 266 4.37 -6.25 -2.66
C SER A 266 3.29 -6.36 -1.56
N ALA A 267 3.46 -5.74 -0.39
CA ALA A 267 2.50 -5.90 0.71
C ALA A 267 1.97 -4.58 1.28
N LEU A 268 0.67 -4.36 1.04
CA LEU A 268 -0.13 -3.40 1.77
C LEU A 268 -0.63 -3.98 3.11
N PHE A 269 -0.41 -3.18 4.15
CA PHE A 269 -1.32 -2.86 5.25
C PHE A 269 -1.57 -3.74 6.47
N SER A 270 -1.01 -4.94 6.66
CA SER A 270 -1.16 -5.51 8.02
C SER A 270 -0.21 -6.59 8.52
N ASP A 271 0.60 -7.26 7.71
CA ASP A 271 1.37 -8.38 8.25
C ASP A 271 2.62 -8.75 7.47
N ILE A 272 3.57 -7.80 7.48
CA ILE A 272 4.97 -8.06 7.20
C ILE A 272 5.72 -7.98 8.53
N GLY A 273 6.69 -8.88 8.79
CA GLY A 273 7.59 -8.74 9.93
C GLY A 273 8.19 -7.32 9.99
N GLY A 274 8.30 -6.76 11.20
CA GLY A 274 8.53 -5.32 11.41
C GLY A 274 9.66 -4.70 10.57
N LYS A 275 10.74 -5.46 10.32
CA LYS A 275 11.88 -5.00 9.52
C LYS A 275 11.54 -4.75 8.05
N ILE A 276 10.87 -5.69 7.37
CA ILE A 276 10.58 -5.59 5.94
C ILE A 276 9.56 -4.47 5.66
N PHE A 277 8.60 -4.24 6.58
CA PHE A 277 7.70 -3.08 6.51
C PHE A 277 8.45 -1.75 6.69
N LEU A 278 9.43 -1.72 7.60
CA LEU A 278 10.25 -0.54 7.82
C LEU A 278 11.11 -0.22 6.58
N ASP A 279 11.75 -1.21 5.97
CA ASP A 279 12.57 -1.07 4.76
C ASP A 279 11.75 -0.47 3.60
N TYR A 280 10.48 -0.89 3.46
CA TYR A 280 9.54 -0.33 2.49
C TYR A 280 9.23 1.15 2.72
N LEU A 281 8.87 1.52 3.96
CA LEU A 281 8.59 2.92 4.31
C LEU A 281 9.82 3.81 4.13
N GLN A 282 10.99 3.23 4.40
CA GLN A 282 12.29 3.85 4.22
C GLN A 282 12.62 4.14 2.75
N ALA A 283 12.41 3.18 1.84
CA ALA A 283 12.60 3.37 0.40
C ALA A 283 11.68 4.48 -0.14
N ARG A 284 10.39 4.45 0.23
CA ARG A 284 9.44 5.52 -0.11
C ARG A 284 9.95 6.88 0.36
N LEU A 285 10.34 7.00 1.62
CA LEU A 285 10.81 8.27 2.20
C LEU A 285 12.07 8.78 1.49
N PHE A 286 12.99 7.89 1.13
CA PHE A 286 14.18 8.25 0.40
C PHE A 286 13.84 8.79 -1.00
N VAL A 287 12.94 8.13 -1.72
CA VAL A 287 12.48 8.60 -3.04
C VAL A 287 11.76 9.95 -2.96
N GLU A 288 10.90 10.13 -1.96
CA GLU A 288 10.20 11.40 -1.73
C GLU A 288 11.19 12.53 -1.46
N TRP A 289 12.18 12.31 -0.59
CA TRP A 289 13.26 13.27 -0.34
C TRP A 289 14.11 13.52 -1.59
N LEU A 290 14.51 12.47 -2.31
CA LEU A 290 15.30 12.54 -3.53
C LEU A 290 14.60 13.42 -4.59
N ILE A 291 13.28 13.23 -4.79
CA ILE A 291 12.50 14.10 -5.70
C ILE A 291 12.47 15.55 -5.20
N GLY A 292 12.39 15.78 -3.89
CA GLY A 292 12.48 17.14 -3.31
C GLY A 292 13.81 17.84 -3.61
N GLU A 293 14.92 17.09 -3.62
CA GLU A 293 16.26 17.62 -3.87
C GLU A 293 16.54 17.86 -5.35
N VAL A 294 16.12 16.94 -6.24
CA VAL A 294 16.53 16.98 -7.67
C VAL A 294 15.37 17.11 -8.66
N SER A 295 14.13 17.23 -8.18
CA SER A 295 12.90 17.24 -8.97
C SER A 295 12.58 15.93 -9.70
N TRP A 296 11.38 15.84 -10.27
CA TRP A 296 10.86 14.63 -10.93
C TRP A 296 11.65 14.19 -12.18
N TYR A 297 12.04 15.13 -13.04
CA TYR A 297 12.55 14.79 -14.37
C TYR A 297 13.91 14.06 -14.37
N PRO A 298 14.90 14.45 -13.56
CA PRO A 298 16.15 13.69 -13.44
C PRO A 298 15.93 12.24 -13.00
N ILE A 299 14.95 11.98 -12.13
CA ILE A 299 14.59 10.62 -11.68
C ILE A 299 14.02 9.81 -12.84
N LEU A 300 13.16 10.41 -13.65
CA LEU A 300 12.59 9.75 -14.82
C LEU A 300 13.67 9.43 -15.87
N ASP A 301 14.62 10.34 -16.07
CA ASP A 301 15.74 10.12 -16.98
C ASP A 301 16.69 9.04 -16.44
N PHE A 302 16.91 8.98 -15.13
CA PHE A 302 17.63 7.90 -14.46
C PHE A 302 16.99 6.54 -14.74
N VAL A 303 15.67 6.40 -14.54
CA VAL A 303 14.92 5.15 -14.82
C VAL A 303 15.09 4.71 -16.28
N ARG A 304 15.00 5.64 -17.24
CA ARG A 304 15.17 5.30 -18.67
C ARG A 304 16.59 4.85 -18.99
N LYS A 305 17.58 5.51 -18.41
CA LYS A 305 18.99 5.23 -18.66
C LYS A 305 19.41 3.84 -18.18
N MET A 306 18.70 3.27 -17.19
CA MET A 306 18.92 1.88 -16.76
C MET A 306 18.71 0.86 -17.89
N LYS A 307 17.89 1.18 -18.90
CA LYS A 307 17.67 0.30 -20.06
C LYS A 307 18.96 0.04 -20.85
N ASP A 308 19.84 1.03 -20.89
CA ASP A 308 21.08 1.04 -21.68
C ASP A 308 22.23 0.24 -21.03
N GLU A 309 21.95 -0.58 -20.00
CA GLU A 309 22.95 -1.41 -19.28
C GLU A 309 24.07 -0.61 -18.61
N VAL A 310 23.78 0.65 -18.29
CA VAL A 310 24.68 1.48 -17.49
C VAL A 310 24.61 1.04 -16.03
N GLU A 311 25.78 0.91 -15.39
CA GLU A 311 25.87 0.67 -13.94
C GLU A 311 25.04 1.73 -13.16
N PRO A 312 24.22 1.35 -12.17
CA PRO A 312 23.30 2.28 -11.49
C PRO A 312 23.98 3.56 -10.98
N SER A 313 25.16 3.46 -10.36
CA SER A 313 25.87 4.64 -9.84
C SER A 313 26.33 5.60 -10.95
N ALA A 314 26.72 5.07 -12.11
CA ALA A 314 27.13 5.88 -13.26
C ALA A 314 25.91 6.56 -13.91
N ALA A 315 24.80 5.84 -14.05
CA ALA A 315 23.55 6.40 -14.55
C ALA A 315 23.01 7.49 -13.59
N PHE A 316 23.14 7.27 -12.27
CA PHE A 316 22.76 8.23 -11.24
C PHE A 316 23.61 9.50 -11.37
N GLN A 317 24.94 9.38 -11.41
CA GLN A 317 25.84 10.52 -11.57
C GLN A 317 25.57 11.34 -12.84
N GLU A 318 25.25 10.70 -13.96
CA GLU A 318 25.00 11.42 -15.23
C GLU A 318 23.65 12.16 -15.25
N THR A 319 22.61 11.57 -14.65
CA THR A 319 21.25 12.11 -14.72
C THR A 319 20.93 13.06 -13.57
N ILE A 320 21.36 12.70 -12.36
CA ILE A 320 21.12 13.45 -11.13
C ILE A 320 22.25 14.44 -10.87
N GLY A 321 23.47 14.17 -11.37
CA GLY A 321 24.60 15.07 -11.25
C GLY A 321 25.39 14.94 -9.95
N ASP A 322 25.17 13.88 -9.18
CA ASP A 322 25.79 13.67 -7.86
C ASP A 322 26.21 12.20 -7.68
N ASP A 323 27.11 11.94 -6.74
CA ASP A 323 27.52 10.58 -6.39
C ASP A 323 26.43 9.91 -5.54
N ALA A 324 26.04 8.69 -5.90
CA ALA A 324 24.92 8.00 -5.25
C ALA A 324 25.18 7.71 -3.77
N ASP A 325 26.43 7.37 -3.40
CA ASP A 325 26.80 7.05 -2.03
C ASP A 325 26.87 8.32 -1.17
N GLU A 326 27.42 9.42 -1.70
CA GLU A 326 27.41 10.73 -1.03
C GLU A 326 25.99 11.25 -0.83
N PHE A 327 25.15 11.16 -1.87
CA PHE A 327 23.74 11.57 -1.82
C PHE A 327 22.98 10.80 -0.74
N TYR A 328 23.19 9.48 -0.70
CA TYR A 328 22.63 8.61 0.32
C TYR A 328 23.16 8.91 1.72
N HIS A 329 24.45 9.21 1.86
CA HIS A 329 25.02 9.63 3.13
C HIS A 329 24.39 10.93 3.64
N ARG A 330 24.08 11.90 2.76
CA ARG A 330 23.36 13.13 3.15
C ARG A 330 21.97 12.80 3.71
N PHE A 331 21.23 11.91 3.05
CA PHE A 331 19.96 11.43 3.56
C PHE A 331 20.10 10.78 4.94
N GLN A 332 21.09 9.92 5.15
CA GLN A 332 21.30 9.25 6.44
C GLN A 332 21.62 10.21 7.58
N LYS A 333 22.27 11.36 7.31
CA LYS A 333 22.57 12.37 8.33
C LYS A 333 21.33 13.15 8.82
N GLN A 334 20.24 13.17 8.04
CA GLN A 334 19.02 13.86 8.44
C GLN A 334 18.20 13.01 9.43
N SER A 335 17.66 13.67 10.45
CA SER A 335 16.72 13.06 11.38
C SER A 335 15.41 12.71 10.66
N ILE A 336 14.66 11.76 11.21
CA ILE A 336 13.35 11.40 10.65
C ILE A 336 12.36 12.58 10.66
N TYR A 337 12.51 13.51 11.61
CA TYR A 337 11.71 14.73 11.70
C TYR A 337 12.02 15.69 10.55
N GLN A 338 13.30 15.85 10.21
CA GLN A 338 13.74 16.66 9.07
C GLN A 338 13.22 16.09 7.74
N LYS A 339 13.10 14.77 7.64
CA LYS A 339 12.61 14.08 6.43
C LYS A 339 11.08 14.11 6.27
N LEU A 340 10.34 14.14 7.38
CA LEU A 340 8.87 14.11 7.38
C LEU A 340 8.23 15.51 7.44
N ASP A 341 9.04 16.57 7.46
CA ASP A 341 8.64 17.98 7.50
C ASP A 341 7.56 18.29 8.56
N TRP A 342 7.69 17.71 9.76
CA TRP A 342 6.67 17.88 10.82
C TRP A 342 6.74 19.30 11.44
N ASP A 343 7.93 19.89 11.53
CA ASP A 343 8.14 21.15 12.27
C ASP A 343 7.71 22.42 11.51
N ASN A 344 7.37 22.35 10.22
CA ASN A 344 6.96 23.53 9.43
C ASN A 344 5.45 23.87 9.52
N GLN A 345 4.69 23.31 10.47
CA GLN A 345 3.29 23.72 10.75
C GLN A 345 3.01 24.11 12.21
N SER A 346 4.03 24.47 12.98
CA SER A 346 3.83 25.20 14.23
C SER A 346 4.99 26.17 14.46
N ASP A 347 4.89 27.34 13.83
CA ASP A 347 5.21 28.66 14.40
C ASP A 347 5.11 29.73 13.30
N GLU A 348 3.87 30.13 12.97
CA GLU A 348 3.53 31.52 12.59
C GLU A 348 2.64 32.13 13.67
#